data_AF-A0A9D4QHP2-F1
#
_entry.id   AF-A0A9D4QHP2-F1
#
_cell.length_a   1.000
_cell.length_b   1.000
_cell.length_c   1.000
_cell.angle_alpha   90.00
_cell.angle_beta   90.00
_cell.angle_gamma   90.00
#
_symmetry.space_group_name_H-M   'P 1'
#
loop_
_entity.id
_entity.type
_entity.pdbx_description
1 polymer ?
#
loop_
_entity_poly.entity_id
_entity_poly.type
_entity_poly.pdbx_seq_one_letter_code
_entity_poly.pdbx_strand_id
1 'polypeptide(L)'
;MDVQRWAADREVLLMGDFTGHLQALDGFQDFNGDLVDLTARELNLEIANLRSDCEGEFTWCARNSHSCIDYVLMSPKLSRHVTSITIDEEGKFSVGSDHNRIKLTLSTSAWRQKRTDCRESAARYLPEETYDDIAQEFEGRLMNLESPSYDQYVEALQQIMEAHEVCVNSRGGVRRKPWWDKEVQVALSARREANRLHRKAVRTLLPHECAELWQRYLDCKRAMQAIVQRKIAEHNGKQLKALTEDRRNGSRRFWTYVSSLDRRAAMSRIRNEETDLAVCDLSEHLTEHMRRLYQPTQSACVAAEENEAEIHCPEYETMKWQVTRRA
;
A
#
# COMPACT_ATOMS: atom_id res chain seq x y z
N MET A 1 23.57 -2.72 12.45
CA MET A 1 22.40 -1.90 12.83
C MET A 1 21.75 -2.60 14.00
N ASP A 2 21.65 -1.94 15.15
CA ASP A 2 21.14 -2.55 16.38
C ASP A 2 19.60 -2.62 16.31
N VAL A 3 19.10 -3.79 15.92
CA VAL A 3 17.66 -4.04 15.69
C VAL A 3 16.85 -3.83 16.97
N GLN A 4 17.46 -4.08 18.13
CA GLN A 4 16.82 -3.84 19.44
C GLN A 4 16.56 -2.36 19.66
N ARG A 5 17.55 -1.51 19.33
CA ARG A 5 17.42 -0.05 19.43
C ARG A 5 16.39 0.51 18.45
N TRP A 6 16.28 -0.09 17.25
CA TRP A 6 15.27 0.29 16.26
C TRP A 6 13.84 -0.04 16.69
N ALA A 7 13.63 -1.21 17.31
CA ALA A 7 12.32 -1.64 17.79
C ALA A 7 11.86 -0.89 19.05
N ALA A 8 12.78 -0.50 19.94
CA ALA A 8 12.45 0.18 21.19
C ALA A 8 11.78 1.55 20.99
N ASP A 9 12.18 2.29 19.94
CA ASP A 9 11.69 3.64 19.68
C ASP A 9 10.46 3.68 18.78
N ARG A 10 10.07 2.57 18.15
CA ARG A 10 8.98 2.51 17.17
C ARG A 10 7.81 1.64 17.64
N GLU A 11 6.63 1.97 17.16
CA GLU A 11 5.47 1.08 17.27
C GLU A 11 5.57 0.04 16.15
N VAL A 12 5.80 -1.21 16.54
CA VAL A 12 5.95 -2.33 15.62
C VAL A 12 4.72 -3.23 15.73
N LEU A 13 4.22 -3.68 14.57
CA LEU A 13 3.18 -4.68 14.42
C LEU A 13 3.61 -5.66 13.32
N LEU A 14 3.74 -6.93 13.67
CA LEU A 14 3.96 -8.02 12.73
C LEU A 14 2.74 -8.93 12.77
N MET A 15 2.19 -9.26 11.60
CA MET A 15 1.01 -10.11 11.48
C MET A 15 1.17 -11.01 10.27
N GLY A 16 0.84 -12.28 10.42
CA GLY A 16 0.87 -13.21 9.29
C GLY A 16 0.87 -14.67 9.72
N ASP A 17 1.03 -15.53 8.73
CA ASP A 17 1.27 -16.96 8.89
C ASP A 17 2.77 -17.18 9.14
N PHE A 18 3.12 -17.67 10.32
CA PHE A 18 4.49 -18.02 10.69
C PHE A 18 4.74 -19.52 10.56
N THR A 19 3.70 -20.31 10.29
CA THR A 19 3.77 -21.77 10.16
C THR A 19 4.54 -22.41 11.32
N GLY A 20 4.32 -21.91 12.53
CA GLY A 20 4.99 -22.37 13.75
C GLY A 20 3.99 -22.66 14.85
N HIS A 21 4.32 -23.63 15.68
CA HIS A 21 3.48 -24.11 16.77
C HIS A 21 4.08 -23.70 18.11
N LEU A 22 3.30 -22.99 18.93
CA LEU A 22 3.70 -22.61 20.29
C LEU A 22 3.09 -23.57 21.31
N GLN A 23 3.91 -24.00 22.28
CA GLN A 23 3.48 -24.91 23.36
C GLN A 23 2.21 -24.43 24.07
N ALA A 24 2.10 -23.11 24.29
CA ALA A 24 1.01 -22.50 25.02
C ALA A 24 -0.34 -22.50 24.27
N LEU A 25 -0.34 -22.69 22.94
CA LEU A 25 -1.55 -22.62 22.11
C LEU A 25 -1.89 -23.99 21.51
N ASP A 26 -0.89 -24.71 20.99
CA ASP A 26 -1.10 -25.99 20.30
C ASP A 26 -0.69 -27.21 21.14
N GLY A 27 -0.14 -27.00 22.35
CA GLY A 27 0.27 -28.09 23.24
C GLY A 27 1.59 -28.77 22.85
N PHE A 28 2.27 -28.29 21.81
CA PHE A 28 3.63 -28.66 21.44
C PHE A 28 4.35 -27.45 20.83
N GLN A 29 5.69 -27.49 20.82
CA GLN A 29 6.53 -26.46 20.22
C GLN A 29 7.41 -27.06 19.12
N ASP A 30 7.43 -26.40 17.96
CA ASP A 30 8.29 -26.77 16.84
C ASP A 30 9.37 -25.71 16.57
N PHE A 31 10.24 -25.99 15.59
CA PHE A 31 11.35 -25.08 15.25
C PHE A 31 10.87 -23.68 14.84
N ASN A 32 9.74 -23.58 14.12
CA ASN A 32 9.20 -22.29 13.71
C ASN A 32 8.57 -21.56 14.91
N GLY A 33 7.94 -22.28 15.83
CA GLY A 33 7.51 -21.78 17.13
C GLY A 33 8.67 -21.21 17.94
N ASP A 34 9.80 -21.91 18.00
CA ASP A 34 11.03 -21.41 18.64
C ASP A 34 11.49 -20.09 18.00
N LEU A 35 11.40 -19.96 16.67
CA LEU A 35 11.73 -18.71 15.99
C LEU A 35 10.74 -17.59 16.29
N VAL A 36 9.45 -17.88 16.43
CA VAL A 36 8.43 -16.89 16.84
C VAL A 36 8.72 -16.39 18.26
N ASP A 37 8.96 -17.30 19.21
CA ASP A 37 9.31 -16.97 20.59
C ASP A 37 10.63 -16.20 20.67
N LEU A 38 11.65 -16.63 19.93
CA LEU A 38 12.93 -15.94 19.86
C LEU A 38 12.76 -14.53 19.28
N THR A 39 12.01 -14.38 18.21
CA THR A 39 11.73 -13.07 17.58
C THR A 39 10.99 -12.16 18.55
N ALA A 40 9.95 -12.67 19.22
CA ALA A 40 9.21 -11.91 20.21
C ALA A 40 10.12 -11.45 21.36
N ARG A 41 10.97 -12.33 21.87
CA ARG A 41 11.89 -12.02 22.97
C ARG A 41 12.99 -11.03 22.57
N GLU A 42 13.67 -11.26 21.45
CA GLU A 42 14.79 -10.42 21.00
C GLU A 42 14.35 -9.02 20.57
N LEU A 43 13.13 -8.88 20.03
CA LEU A 43 12.58 -7.60 19.61
C LEU A 43 11.68 -6.95 20.68
N ASN A 44 11.58 -7.57 21.86
CA ASN A 44 10.69 -7.15 22.94
C ASN A 44 9.25 -6.90 22.43
N LEU A 45 8.70 -7.88 21.72
CA LEU A 45 7.33 -7.89 21.21
C LEU A 45 6.46 -8.83 22.05
N GLU A 46 5.21 -8.45 22.23
CA GLU A 46 4.18 -9.27 22.84
C GLU A 46 3.45 -10.08 21.76
N ILE A 47 3.28 -11.38 22.00
CA ILE A 47 2.45 -12.26 21.15
C ILE A 47 0.99 -12.07 21.57
N ALA A 48 0.24 -11.34 20.76
CA ALA A 48 -1.13 -10.95 21.08
C ALA A 48 -2.07 -12.15 21.23
N ASN A 49 -1.80 -13.25 20.51
CA ASN A 49 -2.56 -14.50 20.60
C ASN A 49 -2.53 -15.12 22.00
N LEU A 50 -1.48 -14.87 22.80
CA LEU A 50 -1.33 -15.39 24.16
C LEU A 50 -2.03 -14.52 25.23
N ARG A 51 -2.62 -13.40 24.84
CA ARG A 51 -3.27 -12.51 25.80
C ARG A 51 -4.57 -13.12 26.31
N SER A 52 -4.86 -12.89 27.59
CA SER A 52 -6.08 -13.37 28.24
C SER A 52 -7.37 -12.75 27.69
N ASP A 53 -7.27 -11.62 26.97
CA ASP A 53 -8.38 -10.93 26.31
C ASP A 53 -8.50 -11.26 24.81
N CYS A 54 -7.75 -12.24 24.31
CA CYS A 54 -7.91 -12.78 22.97
C CYS A 54 -9.11 -13.75 22.95
N GLU A 55 -10.11 -13.47 22.10
CA GLU A 55 -11.26 -14.35 21.89
C GLU A 55 -10.99 -15.31 20.72
N GLY A 56 -11.09 -16.61 20.98
CA GLY A 56 -10.80 -17.68 20.02
C GLY A 56 -9.36 -18.19 20.14
N GLU A 57 -9.11 -19.37 19.59
CA GLU A 57 -7.90 -20.16 19.83
C GLU A 57 -7.20 -20.53 18.52
N PHE A 58 -7.97 -21.00 17.52
CA PHE A 58 -7.42 -21.59 16.30
C PHE A 58 -7.40 -20.61 15.15
N THR A 59 -6.24 -20.42 14.54
CA THR A 59 -6.09 -19.56 13.35
C THR A 59 -6.15 -20.36 12.05
N TRP A 60 -6.06 -21.68 12.11
CA TRP A 60 -6.15 -22.57 10.96
C TRP A 60 -7.04 -23.77 11.27
N CYS A 61 -7.89 -24.16 10.31
CA CYS A 61 -8.75 -25.33 10.41
C CYS A 61 -8.92 -26.01 9.04
N ALA A 62 -8.35 -27.19 8.85
CA ALA A 62 -8.60 -28.03 7.68
C ALA A 62 -8.45 -29.52 7.98
N ARG A 63 -9.10 -30.35 7.15
CA ARG A 63 -8.91 -31.82 7.12
C ARG A 63 -9.01 -32.47 8.50
N ASN A 64 -10.03 -32.12 9.27
CA ASN A 64 -10.26 -32.62 10.64
C ASN A 64 -9.16 -32.24 11.65
N SER A 65 -8.37 -31.22 11.34
CA SER A 65 -7.34 -30.67 12.22
C SER A 65 -7.54 -29.16 12.39
N HIS A 66 -6.99 -28.63 13.47
CA HIS A 66 -6.97 -27.22 13.82
C HIS A 66 -5.66 -26.89 14.54
N SER A 67 -5.18 -25.66 14.37
CA SER A 67 -3.96 -25.17 15.01
C SER A 67 -3.92 -23.65 15.04
N CYS A 68 -2.99 -23.09 15.81
CA CYS A 68 -2.61 -21.69 15.78
C CYS A 68 -1.25 -21.52 15.09
N ILE A 69 -1.26 -21.05 13.83
CA ILE A 69 -0.02 -20.83 13.05
C ILE A 69 0.11 -19.39 12.54
N ASP A 70 -0.94 -18.59 12.72
CA ASP A 70 -0.95 -17.17 12.40
C ASP A 70 -0.81 -16.36 13.68
N TYR A 71 0.16 -15.45 13.74
CA TYR A 71 0.46 -14.69 14.96
C TYR A 71 0.38 -13.20 14.73
N VAL A 72 0.09 -12.49 15.82
CA VAL A 72 0.19 -11.04 15.93
C VAL A 72 1.27 -10.73 16.96
N LEU A 73 2.40 -10.20 16.52
CA LEU A 73 3.47 -9.74 17.40
C LEU A 73 3.46 -8.21 17.41
N MET A 74 3.49 -7.61 18.59
CA MET A 74 3.40 -6.16 18.71
C MET A 74 4.28 -5.59 19.80
N SER A 75 4.79 -4.38 19.56
CA SER A 75 5.53 -3.65 20.59
C SER A 75 4.63 -3.36 21.83
N PRO A 76 5.20 -3.32 23.05
CA PRO A 76 4.47 -2.98 24.27
C PRO A 76 3.77 -1.62 24.21
N LYS A 77 4.34 -0.66 23.45
CA LYS A 77 3.71 0.65 23.19
C LYS A 77 2.38 0.48 22.47
N LEU A 78 2.38 -0.27 21.37
CA LEU A 78 1.16 -0.53 20.59
C LEU A 78 0.15 -1.40 21.35
N SER A 79 0.63 -2.37 22.13
CA SER A 79 -0.18 -3.31 22.91
C SER A 79 -1.15 -2.61 23.89
N ARG A 80 -0.74 -1.46 24.45
CA ARG A 80 -1.58 -0.63 25.33
C ARG A 80 -2.78 -0.01 24.63
N HIS A 81 -2.71 0.13 23.31
CA HIS A 81 -3.79 0.68 22.51
C HIS A 81 -4.79 -0.39 22.06
N VAL A 82 -4.46 -1.67 22.22
CA VAL A 82 -5.35 -2.78 21.84
C VAL A 82 -6.57 -2.80 22.73
N THR A 83 -7.76 -2.75 22.11
CA THR A 83 -9.04 -2.84 22.81
C THR A 83 -9.65 -4.23 22.72
N SER A 84 -9.35 -4.98 21.66
CA SER A 84 -9.87 -6.34 21.47
C SER A 84 -9.04 -7.10 20.44
N ILE A 85 -8.88 -8.40 20.66
CA ILE A 85 -8.32 -9.34 19.67
C ILE A 85 -9.33 -10.46 19.51
N THR A 86 -9.78 -10.72 18.29
CA THR A 86 -10.74 -11.79 18.02
C THR A 86 -10.34 -12.64 16.83
N ILE A 87 -10.47 -13.96 16.98
CA ILE A 87 -10.21 -14.96 15.94
C ILE A 87 -11.57 -15.50 15.45
N ASP A 88 -11.89 -15.27 14.18
CA ASP A 88 -13.18 -15.66 13.58
C ASP A 88 -13.22 -17.16 13.21
N GLU A 89 -13.24 -18.02 14.23
CA GLU A 89 -13.33 -19.48 14.07
C GLU A 89 -14.67 -19.92 13.44
N GLU A 90 -15.72 -19.15 13.66
CA GLU A 90 -17.03 -19.39 13.04
C GLU A 90 -17.04 -19.02 11.55
N GLY A 91 -16.01 -18.34 11.06
CA GLY A 91 -15.88 -17.95 9.66
C GLY A 91 -16.96 -16.97 9.17
N LYS A 92 -17.52 -16.14 10.06
CA LYS A 92 -18.51 -15.10 9.71
C LYS A 92 -17.98 -14.16 8.64
N PHE A 93 -16.70 -13.85 8.69
CA PHE A 93 -15.95 -13.00 7.77
C PHE A 93 -14.94 -13.78 6.93
N SER A 94 -15.08 -15.10 6.85
CA SER A 94 -14.19 -15.94 6.06
C SER A 94 -14.25 -15.58 4.56
N VAL A 95 -13.07 -15.48 3.96
CA VAL A 95 -12.90 -15.40 2.50
C VAL A 95 -12.94 -16.79 1.84
N GLY A 96 -13.14 -17.84 2.63
CA GLY A 96 -13.19 -19.23 2.22
C GLY A 96 -11.81 -19.87 2.04
N SER A 97 -10.82 -19.36 2.79
CA SER A 97 -9.58 -20.06 3.14
C SER A 97 -9.83 -20.98 4.34
N ASP A 98 -8.93 -21.92 4.55
CA ASP A 98 -8.71 -22.73 5.74
C ASP A 98 -8.20 -21.92 6.96
N HIS A 99 -7.69 -20.70 6.75
CA HIS A 99 -7.34 -19.79 7.84
C HIS A 99 -8.57 -19.06 8.40
N ASN A 100 -8.55 -18.81 9.70
CA ASN A 100 -9.47 -17.98 10.45
C ASN A 100 -8.93 -16.56 10.50
N ARG A 101 -9.83 -15.59 10.39
CA ARG A 101 -9.44 -14.18 10.37
C ARG A 101 -9.12 -13.72 11.78
N ILE A 102 -7.93 -13.19 12.00
CA ILE A 102 -7.59 -12.44 13.20
C ILE A 102 -8.00 -10.98 13.01
N LYS A 103 -8.73 -10.41 13.97
CA LYS A 103 -9.12 -9.00 14.01
C LYS A 103 -8.52 -8.35 15.25
N LEU A 104 -7.65 -7.37 14.99
CA LEU A 104 -7.11 -6.47 16.01
C LEU A 104 -7.90 -5.15 15.98
N THR A 105 -8.40 -4.70 17.12
CA THR A 105 -9.00 -3.37 17.27
C THR A 105 -8.11 -2.51 18.15
N LEU A 106 -7.77 -1.31 17.68
CA LEU A 106 -6.96 -0.34 18.41
C LEU A 106 -7.81 0.88 18.78
N SER A 107 -7.63 1.38 20.00
CA SER A 107 -8.25 2.62 20.48
C SER A 107 -7.61 3.83 19.80
N THR A 108 -8.46 4.69 19.24
CA THR A 108 -8.04 5.94 18.58
C THR A 108 -8.12 7.15 19.51
N SER A 109 -8.47 6.97 20.78
CA SER A 109 -8.63 8.07 21.74
C SER A 109 -7.33 8.86 21.97
N ALA A 110 -6.17 8.23 21.77
CA ALA A 110 -4.86 8.91 21.74
C ALA A 110 -4.43 9.38 20.34
N TRP A 111 -5.07 8.88 19.28
CA TRP A 111 -4.72 9.13 17.86
C TRP A 111 -5.52 10.28 17.23
N ARG A 112 -6.25 11.07 18.03
CA ARG A 112 -6.98 12.27 17.56
C ARG A 112 -6.09 13.48 17.27
N GLN A 113 -4.82 13.28 16.89
CA GLN A 113 -4.19 14.24 15.99
C GLN A 113 -4.75 13.94 14.59
N LYS A 114 -5.34 14.96 13.95
CA LYS A 114 -5.94 14.91 12.61
C LYS A 114 -5.05 14.11 11.65
N ARG A 115 -5.27 12.80 11.49
CA ARG A 115 -4.92 12.10 10.26
C ARG A 115 -5.96 12.56 9.25
N THR A 116 -5.67 13.64 8.57
CA THR A 116 -6.28 13.97 7.28
C THR A 116 -6.02 12.80 6.36
N ASP A 117 -7.01 11.90 6.29
CA ASP A 117 -7.21 10.81 5.34
C ASP A 117 -6.19 10.69 4.19
N CYS A 118 -5.04 10.05 4.44
CA CYS A 118 -4.26 9.44 3.37
C CYS A 118 -4.90 8.09 3.02
N ARG A 119 -6.04 8.13 2.32
CA ARG A 119 -6.57 6.97 1.61
C ARG A 119 -5.69 6.70 0.39
N GLU A 120 -5.25 5.46 0.23
CA GLU A 120 -4.43 5.03 -0.90
C GLU A 120 -5.12 5.34 -2.25
N SER A 121 -4.30 5.84 -3.19
CA SER A 121 -4.57 6.11 -4.60
C SER A 121 -5.48 7.31 -4.95
N ALA A 122 -5.28 8.44 -4.27
CA ALA A 122 -5.44 9.72 -4.95
C ALA A 122 -4.28 9.89 -5.93
N ALA A 123 -4.57 10.17 -7.21
CA ALA A 123 -3.52 10.66 -8.10
C ALA A 123 -3.07 12.00 -7.52
N ARG A 124 -1.81 12.06 -7.10
CA ARG A 124 -1.18 13.27 -6.62
C ARG A 124 -0.59 13.99 -7.82
N TYR A 125 -0.91 15.27 -7.94
CA TYR A 125 -0.29 16.13 -8.92
C TYR A 125 0.03 17.47 -8.26
N LEU A 126 1.07 18.10 -8.78
CA LEU A 126 1.50 19.43 -8.36
C LEU A 126 0.90 20.42 -9.38
N PRO A 127 -0.02 21.31 -8.99
CA PRO A 127 -0.52 22.33 -9.90
C PRO A 127 0.61 23.28 -10.30
N GLU A 128 0.68 23.67 -11.57
CA GLU A 128 1.71 24.59 -12.08
C GLU A 128 1.69 25.95 -11.34
N GLU A 129 0.51 26.39 -10.92
CA GLU A 129 0.29 27.60 -10.11
C GLU A 129 1.01 27.57 -8.75
N THR A 130 1.43 26.39 -8.25
CA THR A 130 2.12 26.24 -6.95
C THR A 130 3.64 26.22 -7.06
N TYR A 131 4.20 26.24 -8.28
CA TYR A 131 5.65 26.08 -8.48
C TYR A 131 6.45 27.24 -7.88
N ASP A 132 5.95 28.47 -8.04
CA ASP A 132 6.60 29.66 -7.49
C ASP A 132 6.59 29.64 -5.96
N ASP A 133 5.48 29.21 -5.35
CA ASP A 133 5.34 29.07 -3.90
C ASP A 133 6.30 28.01 -3.34
N ILE A 134 6.44 26.87 -4.04
CA ILE A 134 7.37 25.79 -3.69
C ILE A 134 8.81 26.27 -3.79
N ALA A 135 9.17 26.98 -4.87
CA ALA A 135 10.51 27.52 -5.05
C ALA A 135 10.86 28.51 -3.93
N GLN A 136 9.93 29.41 -3.59
CA GLN A 136 10.15 30.41 -2.53
C GLN A 136 10.28 29.76 -1.13
N GLU A 137 9.44 28.77 -0.82
CA GLU A 137 9.51 28.05 0.46
C GLU A 137 10.80 27.21 0.54
N PHE A 138 11.23 26.65 -0.57
CA PHE A 138 12.45 25.87 -0.67
C PHE A 138 13.71 26.72 -0.47
N GLU A 139 13.82 27.84 -1.17
CA GLU A 139 14.90 28.82 -0.97
C GLU A 139 14.92 29.32 0.48
N GLY A 140 13.76 29.61 1.06
CA GLY A 140 13.63 30.01 2.46
C GLY A 140 14.11 28.94 3.45
N ARG A 141 13.83 27.66 3.19
CA ARG A 141 14.35 26.55 4.02
C ARG A 141 15.86 26.37 3.87
N LEU A 142 16.39 26.53 2.68
CA LEU A 142 17.82 26.39 2.41
C LEU A 142 18.65 27.51 3.05
N MET A 143 18.11 28.74 3.08
CA MET A 143 18.74 29.88 3.78
C MET A 143 18.92 29.64 5.28
N ASN A 144 18.13 28.75 5.87
CA ASN A 144 18.20 28.40 7.30
C ASN A 144 19.09 27.19 7.60
N LEU A 145 19.62 26.52 6.58
CA LEU A 145 20.51 25.38 6.74
C LEU A 145 21.96 25.83 6.55
N GLU A 146 22.77 25.76 7.60
CA GLU A 146 24.22 25.95 7.48
C GLU A 146 24.82 24.72 6.77
N SER A 147 25.16 24.88 5.48
CA SER A 147 25.81 23.86 4.63
C SER A 147 25.03 22.55 4.48
N PRO A 148 23.85 22.57 3.82
CA PRO A 148 23.06 21.36 3.59
C PRO A 148 23.82 20.36 2.70
N SER A 149 23.77 19.08 3.08
CA SER A 149 24.19 18.00 2.18
C SER A 149 23.19 17.85 1.02
N TYR A 150 23.61 17.19 -0.06
CA TYR A 150 22.72 16.90 -1.19
C TYR A 150 21.48 16.10 -0.77
N ASP A 151 21.63 15.15 0.15
CA ASP A 151 20.49 14.36 0.65
C ASP A 151 19.50 15.24 1.41
N GLN A 152 19.99 16.20 2.22
CA GLN A 152 19.15 17.17 2.91
C GLN A 152 18.42 18.12 1.94
N TYR A 153 19.03 18.43 0.81
CA TYR A 153 18.43 19.22 -0.26
C TYR A 153 17.24 18.47 -0.89
N VAL A 154 17.45 17.19 -1.23
CA VAL A 154 16.43 16.33 -1.82
C VAL A 154 15.28 16.10 -0.84
N GLU A 155 15.58 15.83 0.44
CA GLU A 155 14.56 15.66 1.47
C GLU A 155 13.74 16.94 1.69
N ALA A 156 14.40 18.10 1.75
CA ALA A 156 13.71 19.39 1.93
C ALA A 156 12.78 19.69 0.75
N LEU A 157 13.21 19.41 -0.50
CA LEU A 157 12.38 19.60 -1.69
C LEU A 157 11.19 18.63 -1.70
N GLN A 158 11.42 17.35 -1.40
CA GLN A 158 10.36 16.33 -1.33
C GLN A 158 9.29 16.71 -0.30
N GLN A 159 9.68 17.18 0.89
CA GLN A 159 8.74 17.59 1.92
C GLN A 159 7.89 18.80 1.51
N ILE A 160 8.46 19.76 0.79
CA ILE A 160 7.71 20.93 0.31
C ILE A 160 6.78 20.52 -0.83
N MET A 161 7.25 19.71 -1.79
CA MET A 161 6.40 19.16 -2.84
C MET A 161 5.20 18.40 -2.25
N GLU A 162 5.42 17.54 -1.25
CA GLU A 162 4.34 16.82 -0.55
C GLU A 162 3.34 17.76 0.14
N ALA A 163 3.77 18.93 0.61
CA ALA A 163 2.89 19.91 1.24
C ALA A 163 1.98 20.64 0.24
N HIS A 164 2.44 20.80 -1.00
CA HIS A 164 1.72 21.48 -2.09
C HIS A 164 1.02 20.51 -3.05
N GLU A 165 1.17 19.20 -2.87
CA GLU A 165 0.49 18.18 -3.65
C GLU A 165 -1.04 18.24 -3.47
N VAL A 166 -1.76 18.40 -4.59
CA VAL A 166 -3.22 18.28 -4.58
C VAL A 166 -3.60 16.81 -4.74
N CYS A 167 -4.30 16.30 -3.73
CA CYS A 167 -4.89 14.97 -3.78
C CYS A 167 -6.24 15.01 -4.49
N VAL A 168 -6.29 14.52 -5.73
CA VAL A 168 -7.58 14.21 -6.37
C VAL A 168 -8.10 12.92 -5.76
N ASN A 169 -9.03 13.06 -4.82
CA ASN A 169 -9.81 11.94 -4.34
C ASN A 169 -10.50 11.29 -5.53
N SER A 170 -9.99 10.13 -5.96
CA SER A 170 -10.71 9.28 -6.87
C SER A 170 -11.98 8.87 -6.12
N ARG A 171 -13.11 9.53 -6.40
CA ARG A 171 -14.47 9.10 -5.98
C ARG A 171 -14.87 7.78 -6.65
N GLY A 172 -13.90 6.96 -7.03
CA GLY A 172 -14.06 5.64 -7.61
C GLY A 172 -14.42 4.68 -6.49
N GLY A 173 -15.68 4.71 -6.05
CA GLY A 173 -16.25 3.54 -5.40
C GLY A 173 -15.94 2.32 -6.27
N VAL A 174 -15.43 1.24 -5.67
CA VAL A 174 -15.07 0.01 -6.38
C VAL A 174 -16.25 -0.38 -7.26
N ARG A 175 -16.12 -0.15 -8.57
CA ARG A 175 -17.20 -0.49 -9.52
C ARG A 175 -17.42 -1.99 -9.37
N ARG A 176 -18.61 -2.36 -8.91
CA ARG A 176 -18.99 -3.78 -8.79
C ARG A 176 -18.85 -4.41 -10.16
N LYS A 177 -18.25 -5.60 -10.20
CA LYS A 177 -18.05 -6.32 -11.45
C LYS A 177 -19.43 -6.53 -12.10
N PRO A 178 -19.61 -6.22 -13.40
CA PRO A 178 -20.94 -6.27 -14.03
C PRO A 178 -21.59 -7.66 -14.00
N TRP A 179 -20.78 -8.71 -13.93
CA TRP A 179 -21.21 -10.10 -13.83
C TRP A 179 -21.50 -10.57 -12.39
N TRP A 180 -21.34 -9.69 -11.39
CA TRP A 180 -21.58 -10.01 -9.98
C TRP A 180 -23.04 -9.74 -9.61
N ASP A 181 -23.88 -10.77 -9.70
CA ASP A 181 -25.32 -10.67 -9.46
C ASP A 181 -25.80 -11.54 -8.29
N LYS A 182 -27.13 -11.60 -8.10
CA LYS A 182 -27.78 -12.36 -7.02
C LYS A 182 -27.44 -13.84 -7.07
N GLU A 183 -27.26 -14.43 -8.26
CA GLU A 183 -26.91 -15.86 -8.39
C GLU A 183 -25.52 -16.13 -7.82
N VAL A 184 -24.53 -15.28 -8.13
CA VAL A 184 -23.18 -15.38 -7.53
C VAL A 184 -23.23 -15.17 -6.02
N GLN A 185 -24.06 -14.25 -5.54
CA GLN A 185 -24.22 -13.99 -4.10
C GLN A 185 -24.82 -15.20 -3.37
N VAL A 186 -25.85 -15.84 -3.95
CA VAL A 186 -26.47 -17.05 -3.38
C VAL A 186 -25.45 -18.19 -3.34
N ALA A 187 -24.70 -18.41 -4.42
CA ALA A 187 -23.67 -19.45 -4.46
C ALA A 187 -22.52 -19.18 -3.45
N LEU A 188 -22.10 -17.92 -3.30
CA LEU A 188 -21.13 -17.51 -2.29
C LEU A 188 -21.65 -17.75 -0.87
N SER A 189 -22.92 -17.41 -0.61
CA SER A 189 -23.57 -17.65 0.69
C SER A 189 -23.62 -19.14 1.01
N ALA A 190 -24.06 -19.97 0.07
CA ALA A 190 -24.09 -21.43 0.23
C ALA A 190 -22.70 -22.02 0.50
N ARG A 191 -21.67 -21.57 -0.22
CA ARG A 191 -20.28 -21.97 0.01
C ARG A 191 -19.79 -21.57 1.41
N ARG A 192 -20.09 -20.35 1.84
CA ARG A 192 -19.72 -19.85 3.18
C ARG A 192 -20.40 -20.65 4.28
N GLU A 193 -21.70 -20.93 4.11
CA GLU A 193 -22.46 -21.72 5.06
C GLU A 193 -21.91 -23.14 5.19
N ALA A 194 -21.63 -23.81 4.06
CA ALA A 194 -21.02 -25.13 4.08
C ALA A 194 -19.65 -25.13 4.78
N ASN A 195 -18.82 -24.11 4.54
CA ASN A 195 -17.54 -23.95 5.23
C ASN A 195 -17.71 -23.76 6.74
N ARG A 196 -18.70 -22.94 7.15
CA ARG A 196 -19.01 -22.70 8.56
C ARG A 196 -19.45 -24.00 9.27
N LEU A 197 -20.32 -24.77 8.64
CA LEU A 197 -20.76 -26.07 9.19
C LEU A 197 -19.58 -27.03 9.33
N HIS A 198 -18.72 -27.12 8.32
CA HIS A 198 -17.50 -27.93 8.39
C HIS A 198 -16.57 -27.49 9.53
N ARG A 199 -16.29 -26.19 9.68
CA ARG A 199 -15.47 -25.65 10.78
C ARG A 199 -16.05 -25.93 12.16
N LYS A 200 -17.38 -25.92 12.30
CA LYS A 200 -18.05 -26.31 13.55
C LYS A 200 -17.91 -27.81 13.80
N ALA A 201 -18.06 -28.62 12.76
CA ALA A 201 -17.95 -30.07 12.84
C ALA A 201 -16.54 -30.54 13.22
N VAL A 202 -15.49 -29.97 12.63
CA VAL A 202 -14.09 -30.30 12.97
C VAL A 202 -13.79 -30.16 14.47
N ARG A 203 -14.53 -29.29 15.18
CA ARG A 203 -14.37 -29.07 16.62
C ARG A 203 -15.25 -29.99 17.49
N THR A 204 -16.32 -30.55 16.95
CA THR A 204 -17.39 -31.16 17.77
C THR A 204 -17.79 -32.57 17.37
N LEU A 205 -17.53 -32.99 16.13
CA LEU A 205 -18.04 -34.22 15.54
C LEU A 205 -16.93 -35.23 15.27
N LEU A 206 -17.34 -36.48 15.02
CA LEU A 206 -16.43 -37.56 14.67
C LEU A 206 -15.88 -37.38 13.23
N PRO A 207 -14.69 -37.94 12.92
CA PRO A 207 -14.03 -37.71 11.63
C PRO A 207 -14.85 -38.04 10.37
N HIS A 208 -15.75 -39.03 10.44
CA HIS A 208 -16.57 -39.45 9.32
C HIS A 208 -17.68 -38.43 9.00
N GLU A 209 -18.33 -37.84 10.01
CA GLU A 209 -19.34 -36.79 9.84
C GLU A 209 -18.72 -35.49 9.30
N CYS A 210 -17.49 -35.20 9.74
CA CYS A 210 -16.71 -34.08 9.21
C CYS A 210 -16.40 -34.26 7.70
N ALA A 211 -16.14 -35.49 7.25
CA ALA A 211 -15.84 -35.78 5.85
C ALA A 211 -17.03 -35.48 4.92
N GLU A 212 -18.27 -35.77 5.34
CA GLU A 212 -19.46 -35.44 4.56
C GLU A 212 -19.65 -33.92 4.41
N LEU A 213 -19.47 -33.18 5.51
CA LEU A 213 -19.56 -31.71 5.50
C LEU A 213 -18.45 -31.07 4.67
N TRP A 214 -17.25 -31.66 4.69
CA TRP A 214 -16.16 -31.27 3.80
C TRP A 214 -16.50 -31.48 2.33
N GLN A 215 -17.06 -32.65 1.99
CA GLN A 215 -17.48 -32.94 0.62
C GLN A 215 -18.56 -31.96 0.15
N ARG A 216 -19.54 -31.64 1.00
CA ARG A 216 -20.55 -30.61 0.73
C ARG A 216 -19.93 -29.24 0.45
N TYR A 217 -18.93 -28.82 1.24
CA TYR A 217 -18.19 -27.58 0.97
C TYR A 217 -17.50 -27.60 -0.40
N LEU A 218 -16.83 -28.70 -0.75
CA LEU A 218 -16.16 -28.85 -2.05
C LEU A 218 -17.15 -28.74 -3.21
N ASP A 219 -18.34 -29.32 -3.09
CA ASP A 219 -19.37 -29.26 -4.12
C ASP A 219 -19.93 -27.85 -4.27
N CYS A 220 -20.21 -27.14 -3.16
CA CYS A 220 -20.57 -25.72 -3.20
C CYS A 220 -19.46 -24.85 -3.81
N LYS A 221 -18.19 -25.15 -3.52
CA LYS A 221 -17.03 -24.44 -4.10
C LYS A 221 -16.97 -24.63 -5.62
N ARG A 222 -17.11 -25.87 -6.11
CA ARG A 222 -17.14 -26.19 -7.55
C ARG A 222 -18.32 -25.52 -8.25
N ALA A 223 -19.52 -25.59 -7.66
CA ALA A 223 -20.72 -24.96 -8.21
C ALA A 223 -20.56 -23.44 -8.31
N MET A 224 -20.06 -22.78 -7.27
CA MET A 224 -19.77 -21.35 -7.29
C MET A 224 -18.74 -20.99 -8.37
N GLN A 225 -17.65 -21.77 -8.49
CA GLN A 225 -16.63 -21.56 -9.52
C GLN A 225 -17.23 -21.68 -10.93
N ALA A 226 -18.05 -22.70 -11.18
CA ALA A 226 -18.72 -22.88 -12.47
C ALA A 226 -19.64 -21.69 -12.82
N ILE A 227 -20.43 -21.19 -11.85
CA ILE A 227 -21.28 -20.00 -12.04
C ILE A 227 -20.46 -18.76 -12.37
N VAL A 228 -19.38 -18.52 -11.63
CA VAL A 228 -18.50 -17.36 -11.85
C VAL A 228 -17.84 -17.45 -13.23
N GLN A 229 -17.28 -18.60 -13.60
CA GLN A 229 -16.63 -18.78 -14.90
C GLN A 229 -17.62 -18.60 -16.05
N ARG A 230 -18.82 -19.19 -15.94
CA ARG A 230 -19.90 -18.99 -16.92
C ARG A 230 -20.25 -17.52 -17.09
N LYS A 231 -20.44 -16.77 -16.01
CA LYS A 231 -20.81 -15.35 -16.07
C LYS A 231 -19.68 -14.46 -16.59
N ILE A 232 -18.43 -14.76 -16.26
CA ILE A 232 -17.26 -14.10 -16.86
C ILE A 232 -17.25 -14.35 -18.37
N ALA A 233 -17.43 -15.59 -18.81
CA ALA A 233 -17.46 -15.95 -20.23
C ALA A 233 -18.61 -15.25 -20.98
N GLU A 234 -19.82 -15.23 -20.41
CA GLU A 234 -20.97 -14.52 -20.98
C GLU A 234 -20.72 -13.01 -21.08
N HIS A 235 -20.15 -12.40 -20.04
CA HIS A 235 -19.82 -10.97 -20.05
C HIS A 235 -18.76 -10.64 -21.10
N ASN A 236 -17.67 -11.41 -21.13
CA ASN A 236 -16.60 -11.25 -22.11
C ASN A 236 -17.13 -11.45 -23.54
N GLY A 237 -17.99 -12.45 -23.76
CA GLY A 237 -18.63 -12.69 -25.05
C GLY A 237 -19.52 -11.53 -25.51
N LYS A 238 -20.28 -10.91 -24.59
CA LYS A 238 -21.07 -9.70 -24.88
C LYS A 238 -20.17 -8.50 -25.21
N GLN A 239 -19.07 -8.30 -24.48
CA GLN A 239 -18.11 -7.23 -24.76
C GLN A 239 -17.44 -7.42 -26.13
N LEU A 240 -17.00 -8.63 -26.45
CA LEU A 240 -16.39 -8.95 -27.75
C LEU A 240 -17.37 -8.72 -28.91
N LYS A 241 -18.63 -9.15 -28.78
CA LYS A 241 -19.67 -8.89 -29.78
C LYS A 241 -19.89 -7.38 -30.00
N ALA A 242 -20.00 -6.62 -28.91
CA ALA A 242 -20.15 -5.17 -28.98
C ALA A 242 -18.94 -4.48 -29.62
N LEU A 243 -17.72 -5.01 -29.45
CA LEU A 243 -16.52 -4.51 -30.13
C LEU A 243 -16.53 -4.81 -31.63
N THR A 244 -16.99 -5.99 -32.05
CA THR A 244 -17.07 -6.37 -33.47
C THR A 244 -18.15 -5.62 -34.24
N GLU A 245 -19.24 -5.24 -33.57
CA GLU A 245 -20.33 -4.48 -34.18
C GLU A 245 -19.94 -2.99 -34.39
N ASP A 246 -19.05 -2.46 -33.56
CA ASP A 246 -18.68 -1.05 -33.53
C ASP A 246 -17.48 -0.73 -34.45
N ARG A 247 -17.71 -0.74 -35.77
CA ARG A 247 -16.66 -0.65 -36.81
C ARG A 247 -15.78 0.60 -36.77
N ARG A 248 -16.23 1.71 -36.18
CA ARG A 248 -15.46 2.99 -36.15
C ARG A 248 -14.56 3.16 -34.94
N ASN A 249 -14.94 2.60 -33.78
CA ASN A 249 -14.24 2.80 -32.50
C ASN A 249 -13.77 1.48 -31.83
N GLY A 250 -13.88 0.35 -32.53
CA GLY A 250 -13.58 -0.98 -31.99
C GLY A 250 -12.18 -1.12 -31.40
N SER A 251 -11.14 -0.58 -32.05
CA SER A 251 -9.75 -0.66 -31.57
C SER A 251 -9.55 0.09 -30.25
N ARG A 252 -10.05 1.33 -30.13
CA ARG A 252 -9.97 2.13 -28.91
C ARG A 252 -10.74 1.47 -27.76
N ARG A 253 -11.95 0.97 -28.01
CA ARG A 253 -12.76 0.26 -27.01
C ARG A 253 -12.13 -1.06 -26.59
N PHE A 254 -11.50 -1.79 -27.50
CA PHE A 254 -10.76 -3.02 -27.22
C PHE A 254 -9.60 -2.73 -26.24
N TRP A 255 -8.75 -1.75 -26.53
CA TRP A 255 -7.64 -1.40 -25.63
C TRP A 255 -8.11 -0.87 -24.28
N THR A 256 -9.22 -0.11 -24.26
CA THR A 256 -9.86 0.33 -22.99
C THR A 256 -10.39 -0.86 -22.19
N TYR A 257 -10.94 -1.87 -22.86
CA TYR A 257 -11.41 -3.09 -22.21
C TYR A 257 -10.23 -3.93 -21.67
N VAL A 258 -9.18 -4.12 -22.47
CA VAL A 258 -7.95 -4.84 -22.04
C VAL A 258 -7.29 -4.13 -20.86
N SER A 259 -7.14 -2.81 -20.92
CA SER A 259 -6.58 -2.05 -19.80
C SER A 259 -7.46 -2.08 -18.56
N SER A 260 -8.78 -2.25 -18.69
CA SER A 260 -9.67 -2.46 -17.53
C SER A 260 -9.51 -3.83 -16.86
N LEU A 261 -8.96 -4.82 -17.57
CA LEU A 261 -8.64 -6.14 -17.02
C LEU A 261 -7.32 -6.10 -16.24
N ASP A 262 -6.33 -5.36 -16.74
CA ASP A 262 -5.05 -5.13 -16.09
C ASP A 262 -5.16 -4.05 -15.00
N ARG A 263 -5.42 -4.47 -13.77
CA ARG A 263 -5.55 -3.58 -12.59
C ARG A 263 -4.22 -3.00 -12.09
N ARG A 264 -3.18 -2.88 -12.91
CA ARG A 264 -1.98 -2.15 -12.49
C ARG A 264 -2.34 -0.66 -12.44
N ALA A 265 -2.31 -0.10 -11.24
CA ALA A 265 -2.45 1.34 -11.06
C ALA A 265 -1.42 2.03 -11.98
N ALA A 266 -1.88 2.92 -12.85
CA ALA A 266 -0.99 3.76 -13.61
C ALA A 266 -0.23 4.62 -12.59
N MET A 267 1.05 4.33 -12.39
CA MET A 267 1.93 5.15 -11.56
C MET A 267 1.91 6.58 -12.13
N SER A 268 1.80 7.58 -11.25
CA SER A 268 2.09 8.98 -11.63
C SER A 268 3.50 9.02 -12.21
N ARG A 269 3.64 9.50 -13.44
CA ARG A 269 4.92 9.61 -14.16
C ARG A 269 5.23 11.10 -14.34
N ILE A 270 6.31 11.56 -13.70
CA ILE A 270 6.92 12.87 -13.99
C ILE A 270 7.44 12.80 -15.43
N ARG A 271 7.20 13.85 -16.23
CA ARG A 271 7.65 13.92 -17.62
C ARG A 271 8.67 15.03 -17.77
N ASN A 272 9.69 14.78 -18.58
CA ASN A 272 10.70 15.77 -18.94
C ASN A 272 10.08 16.75 -19.95
N GLU A 273 10.20 18.05 -19.70
CA GLU A 273 9.53 19.10 -20.47
C GLU A 273 10.04 19.21 -21.92
N GLU A 274 11.34 18.98 -22.15
CA GLU A 274 11.94 19.07 -23.50
C GLU A 274 11.62 17.85 -24.36
N THR A 275 11.34 16.69 -23.74
CA THR A 275 11.20 15.40 -24.46
C THR A 275 9.82 14.77 -24.35
N ASP A 276 8.95 15.25 -23.45
CA ASP A 276 7.66 14.65 -23.06
C ASP A 276 7.74 13.16 -22.63
N LEU A 277 8.95 12.66 -22.39
CA LEU A 277 9.20 11.29 -21.94
C LEU A 277 9.13 11.21 -20.41
N ALA A 278 8.66 10.07 -19.91
CA ALA A 278 8.61 9.81 -18.48
C ALA A 278 10.03 9.74 -17.89
N VAL A 279 10.26 10.48 -16.82
CA VAL A 279 11.51 10.45 -16.05
C VAL A 279 11.54 9.18 -15.22
N CYS A 280 12.44 8.26 -15.56
CA CYS A 280 12.59 6.97 -14.88
C CYS A 280 13.49 7.07 -13.63
N ASP A 281 14.40 8.05 -13.60
CA ASP A 281 15.32 8.30 -12.49
C ASP A 281 15.31 9.80 -12.15
N LEU A 282 14.65 10.15 -11.05
CA LEU A 282 14.51 11.54 -10.62
C LEU A 282 15.83 12.12 -10.11
N SER A 283 16.70 11.29 -9.52
CA SER A 283 17.99 11.72 -8.98
C SER A 283 18.93 12.14 -10.11
N GLU A 284 18.99 11.33 -11.16
CA GLU A 284 19.79 11.66 -12.35
C GLU A 284 19.26 12.93 -13.03
N HIS A 285 17.95 13.09 -13.14
CA HIS A 285 17.33 14.27 -13.75
C HIS A 285 17.65 15.57 -12.99
N LEU A 286 17.53 15.55 -11.65
CA LEU A 286 17.89 16.71 -10.82
C LEU A 286 19.39 17.01 -10.86
N THR A 287 20.23 15.98 -10.87
CA THR A 287 21.69 16.13 -10.99
C THR A 287 22.07 16.83 -12.30
N GLU A 288 21.47 16.42 -13.42
CA GLU A 288 21.74 17.01 -14.72
C GLU A 288 21.21 18.44 -14.83
N HIS A 289 20.04 18.72 -14.26
CA HIS A 289 19.49 20.07 -14.20
C HIS A 289 20.40 21.03 -13.40
N MET A 290 20.87 20.60 -12.23
CA MET A 290 21.82 21.35 -11.42
C MET A 290 23.15 21.56 -12.15
N ARG A 291 23.66 20.52 -12.81
CA ARG A 291 24.87 20.63 -13.62
C ARG A 291 24.69 21.66 -14.73
N ARG A 292 23.52 21.74 -15.38
CA ARG A 292 23.24 22.74 -16.41
C ARG A 292 23.18 24.17 -15.86
N LEU A 293 22.60 24.36 -14.67
CA LEU A 293 22.51 25.68 -14.01
C LEU A 293 23.86 26.20 -13.53
N TYR A 294 24.71 25.32 -13.02
CA TYR A 294 25.99 25.68 -12.38
C TYR A 294 27.23 25.35 -13.22
N GLN A 295 27.08 24.78 -14.42
CA GLN A 295 28.18 24.67 -15.34
C GLN A 295 28.62 26.09 -15.74
N PRO A 296 29.93 26.42 -15.64
CA PRO A 296 30.43 27.67 -16.14
C PRO A 296 30.05 27.77 -17.61
N THR A 297 29.26 28.78 -17.97
CA THR A 297 29.01 29.09 -19.38
C THR A 297 30.39 29.28 -20.00
N GLN A 298 30.76 28.43 -20.97
CA GLN A 298 32.07 28.44 -21.62
C GLN A 298 32.42 29.83 -22.23
N SER A 299 31.45 30.74 -22.30
CA SER A 299 31.66 32.15 -22.65
C SER A 299 32.47 32.98 -21.63
N ALA A 300 32.64 32.53 -20.38
CA ALA A 300 33.42 33.26 -19.37
C ALA A 300 34.90 32.83 -19.29
N CYS A 301 35.25 31.62 -19.74
CA CYS A 301 36.64 31.14 -19.67
C CYS A 301 37.55 31.74 -20.76
N VAL A 302 37.00 32.32 -21.84
CA VAL A 302 37.82 32.97 -22.88
C VAL A 302 38.18 34.42 -22.50
N ALA A 303 37.49 35.04 -21.55
CA ALA A 303 37.74 36.43 -21.14
C ALA A 303 38.69 36.57 -19.92
N ALA A 304 38.96 35.48 -19.20
CA ALA A 304 39.73 35.51 -17.96
C ALA A 304 41.26 35.37 -18.13
N GLU A 305 41.76 35.11 -19.34
CA GLU A 305 43.21 35.03 -19.60
C GLU A 305 43.86 36.36 -20.04
N GLU A 306 43.09 37.46 -20.23
CA GLU A 306 43.67 38.73 -20.74
C GLU A 306 43.54 39.97 -19.83
N ASN A 307 42.98 39.91 -18.62
CA ASN A 307 42.94 41.09 -17.76
C ASN A 307 43.08 40.78 -16.26
N GLU A 308 44.31 40.50 -15.82
CA GLU A 308 44.74 40.81 -14.45
C GLU A 308 45.05 42.31 -14.34
N ALA A 309 44.02 43.15 -14.22
CA ALA A 309 44.18 44.54 -13.80
C ALA A 309 42.98 44.98 -12.96
N GLU A 310 43.25 45.26 -11.69
CA GLU A 310 42.46 46.02 -10.70
C GLU A 310 40.93 45.88 -10.76
N ILE A 311 40.40 44.96 -9.94
CA ILE A 311 38.97 44.93 -9.63
C ILE A 311 38.65 46.05 -8.63
N HIS A 312 38.26 47.20 -9.17
CA HIS A 312 37.54 48.24 -8.44
C HIS A 312 36.09 47.79 -8.29
N CYS A 313 35.59 47.65 -7.05
CA CYS A 313 34.17 47.37 -6.79
C CYS A 313 33.31 48.54 -7.28
N PRO A 314 32.38 48.34 -8.24
CA PRO A 314 31.38 49.35 -8.55
C PRO A 314 30.28 49.35 -7.48
N GLU A 315 29.82 50.54 -7.13
CA GLU A 315 28.65 50.76 -6.28
C GLU A 315 27.41 50.10 -6.89
N TYR A 316 26.62 49.45 -6.03
CA TYR A 316 25.39 48.75 -6.40
C TYR A 316 24.32 49.75 -6.87
N GLU A 317 24.14 49.88 -8.19
CA GLU A 317 22.92 50.45 -8.75
C GLU A 317 21.77 49.44 -8.63
N THR A 318 20.75 49.81 -7.86
CA THR A 318 19.50 49.06 -7.69
C THR A 318 18.78 48.89 -9.03
N MET A 319 18.84 47.70 -9.62
CA MET A 319 18.02 47.32 -10.77
C MET A 319 16.54 47.23 -10.37
N LYS A 320 15.71 48.10 -10.95
CA LYS A 320 14.24 47.99 -10.94
C LYS A 320 13.79 47.09 -12.08
N TRP A 321 13.14 45.98 -11.76
CA TRP A 321 12.49 45.11 -12.74
C TRP A 321 11.09 45.63 -13.09
N GLN A 322 10.79 45.77 -14.39
CA GLN A 322 9.43 45.94 -14.91
C GLN A 322 9.00 44.67 -15.62
N VAL A 323 7.87 44.12 -15.20
CA VAL A 323 7.24 42.96 -15.83
C VAL A 323 6.23 43.45 -16.87
N THR A 324 6.49 43.20 -18.15
CA THR A 324 5.50 43.39 -19.22
C THR A 324 4.79 42.07 -19.52
N ARG A 325 3.46 42.05 -19.37
CA ARG A 325 2.61 40.96 -19.86
C ARG A 325 2.40 41.11 -21.37
N ARG A 326 2.69 40.06 -22.14
CA ARG A 326 2.27 39.99 -23.55
C ARG A 326 0.78 39.65 -23.62
N ALA A 327 0.11 40.32 -24.56
CA ALA A 327 -1.32 40.25 -24.85
C ALA A 327 -1.74 38.92 -25.49
#